data_AF-A0A2I0R544-F1
#
_entry.id   AF-A0A2I0R544-F1
#
_cell.length_a   1.000
_cell.length_b   1.000
_cell.length_c   1.000
_cell.angle_alpha   90.00
_cell.angle_beta   90.00
_cell.angle_gamma   90.00
#
_symmetry.space_group_name_H-M   'P 1'
#
loop_
_entity.id
_entity.type
_entity.pdbx_description
1 polymer ?
#
loop_
_entity_poly.entity_id
_entity_poly.type
_entity_poly.pdbx_seq_one_letter_code
_entity_poly.pdbx_strand_id
1 'polypeptide(L)'
;MEEFESQYPQKPVLLKRKSNGHISITILSMVIFAITFSFILDDYYLIAVLLGVLLFHELGHFLMMKLFKYEELNMLFIPFMGAMVSGRKERYSQIESALMVIAGPLPGILLGASLIMFGWIEPTAVSIQIGVLLIALNVMNLIPIDPLDGGQLMRILFFNNYELTQLIFTALSSLAIAGLGLYFNSWILIILGLLLGFRIKNKHKLYLIRKEMKDDEIFYETNYDDLSNKTYSKIKQIIIEFTPILKEIEVHNEEEKYNQIVAKQVDGVLFPPTTKDASVFFKIFMMILWAGGIFISFYALFSIDFNTIIHAFQNR
;
A
#
# COMPACT_ATOMS: atom_id res chain seq x y z
N MET A 1 5.29 36.58 -19.12
CA MET A 1 5.26 35.13 -18.79
C MET A 1 4.38 34.36 -19.77
N GLU A 2 3.23 34.89 -20.19
CA GLU A 2 2.33 34.25 -21.16
C GLU A 2 2.91 34.07 -22.58
N GLU A 3 3.76 34.99 -23.06
CA GLU A 3 4.40 34.89 -24.40
C GLU A 3 5.34 33.69 -24.57
N PHE A 4 5.87 33.10 -23.50
CA PHE A 4 6.77 31.92 -23.57
C PHE A 4 6.02 30.59 -23.51
N GLU A 5 4.77 30.56 -23.02
CA GLU A 5 3.96 29.33 -22.98
C GLU A 5 3.33 29.00 -24.34
N SER A 6 3.17 29.98 -25.24
CA SER A 6 2.61 29.79 -26.58
C SER A 6 3.53 29.01 -27.53
N GLN A 7 4.82 28.86 -27.20
CA GLN A 7 5.79 28.10 -27.98
C GLN A 7 5.70 26.59 -27.77
N TYR A 8 4.97 26.14 -26.74
CA TYR A 8 4.83 24.72 -26.42
C TYR A 8 3.46 24.20 -26.83
N PRO A 9 3.36 22.93 -27.28
CA PRO A 9 2.08 22.34 -27.61
C PRO A 9 1.15 22.36 -26.39
N GLN A 10 -0.13 22.58 -26.63
CA GLN A 10 -1.13 22.63 -25.58
C GLN A 10 -1.20 21.28 -24.84
N LYS A 11 -1.09 21.32 -23.50
CA LYS A 11 -1.26 20.14 -22.66
C LYS A 11 -2.67 19.56 -22.86
N PRO A 12 -2.83 18.26 -23.17
CA PRO A 12 -4.14 17.66 -23.33
C PRO A 12 -4.86 17.57 -21.98
N VAL A 13 -6.19 17.70 -22.00
CA VAL A 13 -7.03 17.48 -20.82
C VAL A 13 -7.05 15.98 -20.52
N LEU A 14 -6.57 15.60 -19.34
CA LEU A 14 -6.54 14.21 -18.91
C LEU A 14 -7.94 13.75 -18.51
N LEU A 15 -8.51 12.80 -19.26
CA LEU A 15 -9.79 12.20 -18.91
C LEU A 15 -9.58 11.17 -17.80
N LYS A 16 -9.72 11.61 -16.55
CA LYS A 16 -9.73 10.74 -15.37
C LYS A 16 -11.08 10.01 -15.31
N ARG A 17 -11.07 8.68 -15.46
CA ARG A 17 -12.27 7.87 -15.27
C ARG A 17 -12.54 7.78 -13.78
N LYS A 18 -13.57 8.50 -13.29
CA LYS A 18 -14.01 8.39 -11.89
C LYS A 18 -14.34 6.93 -11.59
N SER A 19 -13.47 6.26 -10.84
CA SER A 19 -13.70 4.91 -10.36
C SER A 19 -14.35 5.02 -9.00
N ASN A 20 -15.68 4.99 -8.98
CA ASN A 20 -16.39 4.77 -7.73
C ASN A 20 -16.15 3.33 -7.29
N GLY A 21 -15.72 3.11 -6.05
CA GLY A 21 -15.63 1.78 -5.46
C GLY A 21 -16.95 1.04 -5.60
N HIS A 22 -17.00 0.12 -6.55
CA HIS A 22 -18.15 -0.75 -6.71
C HIS A 22 -18.04 -1.86 -5.66
N ILE A 23 -18.94 -1.84 -4.67
CA ILE A 23 -19.04 -2.86 -3.63
C ILE A 23 -19.09 -4.28 -4.24
N SER A 24 -19.68 -4.42 -5.43
CA SER A 24 -19.69 -5.68 -6.19
C SER A 24 -18.30 -6.20 -6.53
N ILE A 25 -17.35 -5.33 -6.86
CA ILE A 25 -15.95 -5.72 -7.14
C ILE A 25 -15.27 -6.16 -5.84
N THR A 26 -15.49 -5.43 -4.74
CA THR A 26 -14.95 -5.83 -3.43
C THR A 26 -15.47 -7.21 -3.02
N ILE A 27 -16.78 -7.43 -3.09
CA ILE A 27 -17.41 -8.73 -2.79
C ILE A 27 -16.86 -9.83 -3.72
N LEU A 28 -16.79 -9.58 -5.03
CA LEU A 28 -16.24 -10.54 -5.98
C LEU A 28 -14.79 -10.90 -5.64
N SER A 29 -13.97 -9.91 -5.28
CA SER A 29 -12.58 -10.13 -4.88
C SER A 29 -12.45 -10.93 -3.58
N MET A 30 -13.35 -10.70 -2.61
CA MET A 30 -13.42 -11.50 -1.37
C MET A 30 -13.79 -12.96 -1.66
N VAL A 31 -14.75 -13.19 -2.55
CA VAL A 31 -15.16 -14.56 -2.95
C VAL A 31 -14.00 -15.27 -3.65
N ILE A 32 -13.32 -14.61 -4.59
CA ILE A 32 -12.14 -15.19 -5.27
C ILE A 32 -11.02 -15.49 -4.26
N PHE A 33 -10.79 -14.59 -3.30
CA PHE A 33 -9.85 -14.82 -2.20
C PHE A 33 -10.22 -16.07 -1.40
N ALA A 34 -11.48 -16.18 -0.95
CA ALA A 34 -11.96 -17.33 -0.19
C ALA A 34 -11.78 -18.66 -0.96
N ILE A 35 -12.18 -18.68 -2.24
CA ILE A 35 -12.04 -19.85 -3.12
C ILE A 35 -10.57 -20.24 -3.26
N THR A 36 -9.68 -19.26 -3.49
CA THR A 36 -8.25 -19.52 -3.66
C THR A 36 -7.65 -20.13 -2.40
N PHE A 37 -7.98 -19.59 -1.23
CA PHE A 37 -7.51 -20.15 0.05
C PHE A 37 -8.14 -21.52 0.37
N SER A 38 -9.35 -21.80 -0.10
CA SER A 38 -9.97 -23.11 0.10
C SER A 38 -9.26 -24.26 -0.60
N PHE A 39 -8.41 -23.99 -1.60
CA PHE A 39 -7.56 -25.01 -2.21
C PHE A 39 -6.30 -25.34 -1.39
N ILE A 40 -6.03 -24.57 -0.33
CA ILE A 40 -4.81 -24.68 0.48
C ILE A 40 -5.14 -25.01 1.93
N LEU A 41 -6.24 -24.45 2.43
CA LEU A 41 -6.72 -24.64 3.79
C LEU A 41 -8.09 -25.32 3.72
N ASP A 42 -8.18 -26.57 4.19
CA ASP A 42 -9.44 -27.30 4.37
C ASP A 42 -10.18 -26.85 5.65
N ASP A 43 -10.19 -25.55 5.94
CA ASP A 43 -10.80 -24.95 7.13
C ASP A 43 -11.53 -23.65 6.77
N TYR A 44 -12.79 -23.80 6.35
CA TYR A 44 -13.64 -22.68 5.93
C TYR A 44 -13.91 -21.66 7.05
N TYR A 45 -13.93 -22.11 8.30
CA TYR A 45 -14.09 -21.20 9.44
C TYR A 45 -12.87 -20.30 9.58
N LEU A 46 -11.66 -20.89 9.53
CA LEU A 46 -10.43 -20.12 9.58
C LEU A 46 -10.33 -19.12 8.42
N ILE A 47 -10.73 -19.52 7.21
CA ILE A 47 -10.79 -18.62 6.04
C ILE A 47 -11.75 -17.46 6.30
N ALA A 48 -12.94 -17.73 6.86
CA ALA A 48 -13.92 -16.71 7.20
C ALA A 48 -13.40 -15.73 8.27
N VAL A 49 -12.73 -16.22 9.30
CA VAL A 49 -12.10 -15.38 10.34
C VAL A 49 -10.98 -14.54 9.74
N LEU A 50 -10.10 -15.13 8.92
CA LEU A 50 -9.02 -14.39 8.23
C LEU A 50 -9.57 -13.25 7.35
N LEU A 51 -10.64 -13.53 6.59
CA LEU A 51 -11.33 -12.49 5.81
C LEU A 51 -11.92 -11.40 6.71
N GLY A 52 -12.53 -11.77 7.83
CA GLY A 52 -13.08 -10.82 8.80
C GLY A 52 -12.01 -9.92 9.41
N VAL A 53 -10.86 -10.49 9.78
CA VAL A 53 -9.72 -9.74 10.33
C VAL A 53 -9.09 -8.81 9.29
N LEU A 54 -8.88 -9.28 8.06
CA LEU A 54 -8.42 -8.44 6.94
C LEU A 54 -9.40 -7.30 6.67
N LEU A 55 -10.70 -7.60 6.60
CA LEU A 55 -11.72 -6.58 6.39
C LEU A 55 -11.72 -5.55 7.51
N PHE A 56 -11.60 -5.98 8.77
CA PHE A 56 -11.55 -5.07 9.91
C PHE A 56 -10.34 -4.13 9.85
N HIS A 57 -9.17 -4.66 9.49
CA HIS A 57 -7.95 -3.88 9.26
C HIS A 57 -8.14 -2.85 8.14
N GLU A 58 -8.56 -3.28 6.95
CA GLU A 58 -8.76 -2.39 5.81
C GLU A 58 -9.87 -1.35 6.04
N LEU A 59 -10.91 -1.69 6.80
CA LEU A 59 -11.94 -0.75 7.20
C LEU A 59 -11.36 0.40 8.03
N GLY A 60 -10.34 0.16 8.84
CA GLY A 60 -9.61 1.21 9.55
C GLY A 60 -9.00 2.24 8.61
N HIS A 61 -8.28 1.78 7.57
CA HIS A 61 -7.76 2.67 6.52
C HIS A 61 -8.88 3.38 5.76
N PHE A 62 -9.90 2.63 5.34
CA PHE A 62 -11.02 3.17 4.57
C PHE A 62 -11.76 4.28 5.30
N LEU A 63 -12.04 4.08 6.59
CA LEU A 63 -12.73 5.08 7.42
C LEU A 63 -11.88 6.35 7.56
N MET A 64 -10.58 6.23 7.80
CA MET A 64 -9.70 7.41 7.88
C MET A 64 -9.56 8.12 6.54
N MET A 65 -9.44 7.39 5.44
CA MET A 65 -9.45 7.98 4.11
C MET A 65 -10.74 8.76 3.85
N LYS A 66 -11.90 8.21 4.23
CA LYS A 66 -13.19 8.90 4.12
C LYS A 66 -13.26 10.15 5.01
N LEU A 67 -12.77 10.07 6.25
CA LEU A 67 -12.70 11.22 7.17
C LEU A 67 -11.81 12.34 6.63
N PHE A 68 -10.69 11.99 6.00
CA PHE A 68 -9.75 12.93 5.38
C PHE A 68 -10.11 13.30 3.93
N LYS A 69 -11.33 12.97 3.48
CA LYS A 69 -11.89 13.36 2.18
C LYS A 69 -11.08 12.88 0.98
N TYR A 70 -10.57 11.66 1.05
CA TYR A 70 -10.00 11.00 -0.12
C TYR A 70 -11.13 10.68 -1.11
N GLU A 71 -10.83 10.83 -2.39
CA GLU A 71 -11.71 10.53 -3.51
C GLU A 71 -11.39 9.16 -4.12
N GLU A 72 -12.31 8.63 -4.93
CA GLU A 72 -12.11 7.37 -5.67
C GLU A 72 -11.70 6.19 -4.76
N LEU A 73 -12.37 6.07 -3.61
CA LEU A 73 -12.10 5.00 -2.66
C LEU A 73 -12.48 3.63 -3.24
N ASN A 74 -11.54 2.70 -3.23
CA ASN A 74 -11.72 1.33 -3.69
C ASN A 74 -11.08 0.37 -2.68
N MET A 75 -11.70 -0.79 -2.46
CA MET A 75 -11.16 -1.85 -1.59
C MET A 75 -11.14 -3.16 -2.37
N LEU A 76 -9.99 -3.85 -2.41
CA LEU A 76 -9.80 -5.09 -3.16
C LEU A 76 -9.07 -6.13 -2.31
N PHE A 77 -9.52 -7.38 -2.41
CA PHE A 77 -8.86 -8.54 -1.83
C PHE A 77 -8.07 -9.26 -2.92
N ILE A 78 -6.76 -9.37 -2.73
CA ILE A 78 -5.83 -9.98 -3.67
C ILE A 78 -5.34 -11.28 -3.04
N PRO A 79 -5.65 -12.45 -3.64
CA PRO A 79 -5.19 -13.74 -3.14
C PRO A 79 -3.68 -13.72 -2.88
N PHE A 80 -3.25 -14.33 -1.78
CA PHE A 80 -1.85 -14.40 -1.31
C PHE A 80 -1.18 -13.08 -0.91
N MET A 81 -1.73 -11.93 -1.32
CA MET A 81 -1.16 -10.61 -1.00
C MET A 81 -1.90 -9.92 0.15
N GLY A 82 -3.18 -10.24 0.36
CA GLY A 82 -4.01 -9.67 1.43
C GLY A 82 -5.16 -8.84 0.86
N ALA A 83 -5.48 -7.74 1.52
CA ALA A 83 -6.41 -6.76 1.01
C ALA A 83 -5.71 -5.40 0.88
N MET A 84 -6.31 -4.48 0.13
CA MET A 84 -5.82 -3.11 0.08
C MET A 84 -6.97 -2.15 -0.15
N VAL A 85 -6.88 -0.99 0.50
CA VAL A 85 -7.69 0.19 0.17
C VAL A 85 -6.85 1.20 -0.60
N SER A 86 -7.42 1.73 -1.68
CA SER A 86 -6.84 2.81 -2.46
C SER A 86 -7.78 4.01 -2.52
N GLY A 87 -7.19 5.19 -2.64
CA GLY A 87 -7.89 6.46 -2.77
C GLY A 87 -6.93 7.53 -3.29
N ARG A 88 -7.48 8.64 -3.78
CA ARG A 88 -6.70 9.77 -4.27
C ARG A 88 -7.04 11.03 -3.49
N LYS A 89 -6.06 11.91 -3.36
CA LYS A 89 -6.23 13.26 -2.80
C LYS A 89 -5.38 14.23 -3.60
N GLU A 90 -5.90 15.43 -3.85
CA GLU A 90 -5.15 16.47 -4.59
C GLU A 90 -3.91 16.94 -3.82
N ARG A 91 -4.00 16.99 -2.50
CA ARG A 91 -2.89 17.35 -1.62
C ARG A 91 -2.91 16.51 -0.36
N TYR A 92 -1.81 15.82 -0.10
CA TYR A 92 -1.67 14.97 1.07
C TYR A 92 -1.16 15.78 2.27
N SER A 93 -1.58 15.39 3.48
CA SER A 93 -1.00 15.85 4.74
C SER A 93 -0.22 14.71 5.39
N GLN A 94 0.96 15.04 5.91
CA GLN A 94 1.81 14.08 6.60
C GLN A 94 1.12 13.53 7.86
N ILE A 95 0.40 14.38 8.60
CA ILE A 95 -0.39 13.98 9.78
C ILE A 95 -1.52 13.03 9.37
N GLU A 96 -2.33 13.42 8.39
CA GLU A 96 -3.47 12.61 7.94
C GLU A 96 -3.01 11.24 7.41
N SER A 97 -1.94 11.21 6.61
CA SER A 97 -1.38 9.97 6.09
C SER A 97 -0.84 9.08 7.21
N ALA A 98 -0.16 9.64 8.21
CA ALA A 98 0.35 8.86 9.35
C ALA A 98 -0.79 8.26 10.19
N LEU A 99 -1.86 9.04 10.46
CA LEU A 99 -3.03 8.56 11.19
C LEU A 99 -3.80 7.49 10.41
N MET A 100 -3.95 7.67 9.10
CA MET A 100 -4.58 6.69 8.22
C MET A 100 -3.84 5.34 8.26
N VAL A 101 -2.51 5.36 8.22
CA VAL A 101 -1.69 4.15 8.25
C VAL A 101 -1.76 3.41 9.59
N ILE A 102 -1.82 4.11 10.73
CA ILE A 102 -1.99 3.43 12.04
C ILE A 102 -3.42 2.92 12.27
N ALA A 103 -4.42 3.50 11.61
CA ALA A 103 -5.82 3.14 11.82
C ALA A 103 -6.20 1.74 11.33
N GLY A 104 -5.43 1.12 10.44
CA GLY A 104 -5.59 -0.31 10.13
C GLY A 104 -5.11 -1.22 11.28
N PRO A 105 -3.82 -1.19 11.64
CA PRO A 105 -3.24 -2.13 12.60
C PRO A 105 -3.72 -1.93 14.04
N LEU A 106 -3.80 -0.68 14.52
CA LEU A 106 -3.94 -0.42 15.95
C LEU A 106 -5.29 -0.89 16.53
N PRO A 107 -6.46 -0.64 15.89
CA PRO A 107 -7.72 -1.17 16.39
C PRO A 107 -7.76 -2.69 16.46
N GLY A 108 -7.15 -3.37 15.48
CA GLY A 108 -7.06 -4.83 15.45
C GLY A 108 -6.21 -5.38 16.58
N ILE A 109 -5.06 -4.76 16.88
CA ILE A 109 -4.22 -5.12 18.03
C ILE A 109 -4.97 -4.94 19.35
N LEU A 110 -5.63 -3.80 19.53
CA LEU A 110 -6.37 -3.51 20.76
C LEU A 110 -7.51 -4.50 20.99
N LEU A 111 -8.28 -4.81 19.93
CA LEU A 111 -9.36 -5.80 20.00
C LEU A 111 -8.80 -7.19 20.27
N GLY A 112 -7.74 -7.60 19.56
CA GLY A 112 -7.13 -8.91 19.72
C GLY A 112 -6.54 -9.12 21.12
N ALA A 113 -5.81 -8.12 21.62
CA ALA A 113 -5.29 -8.13 22.99
C ALA A 113 -6.41 -8.19 24.02
N SER A 114 -7.50 -7.45 23.80
CA SER A 114 -8.67 -7.49 24.68
C SER A 114 -9.35 -8.85 24.70
N LEU A 115 -9.45 -9.53 23.54
CA LEU A 115 -10.02 -10.88 23.46
C LEU A 115 -9.15 -11.93 24.16
N ILE A 116 -7.82 -11.81 24.09
CA ILE A 116 -6.90 -12.74 24.76
C ILE A 116 -6.86 -12.49 26.27
N MET A 117 -6.74 -11.23 26.69
CA MET A 117 -6.53 -10.88 28.10
C MET A 117 -7.83 -10.82 28.91
N PHE A 118 -8.94 -10.43 28.28
CA PHE A 118 -10.22 -10.21 28.93
C PHE A 118 -11.36 -11.00 28.28
N GLY A 119 -11.06 -11.99 27.43
CA GLY A 119 -12.05 -12.90 26.83
C GLY A 119 -13.02 -13.36 27.91
N TRP A 120 -14.25 -12.88 27.82
CA TRP A 120 -15.03 -12.46 28.99
C TRP A 120 -15.26 -13.63 29.96
N ILE A 121 -14.57 -13.57 31.10
CA ILE A 121 -14.67 -14.48 32.26
C ILE A 121 -14.12 -15.91 32.04
N GLU A 122 -14.21 -16.48 30.83
CA GLU A 122 -13.56 -17.73 30.40
C GLU A 122 -13.18 -17.61 28.90
N PRO A 123 -11.89 -17.56 28.53
CA PRO A 123 -11.50 -17.44 27.13
C PRO A 123 -11.85 -18.71 26.35
N THR A 124 -12.91 -18.65 25.56
CA THR A 124 -13.29 -19.72 24.64
C THR A 124 -12.24 -19.91 23.53
N ALA A 125 -12.10 -21.12 22.99
CA ALA A 125 -11.21 -21.41 21.87
C ALA A 125 -11.39 -20.42 20.71
N VAL A 126 -12.62 -20.00 20.43
CA VAL A 126 -12.96 -18.99 19.42
C VAL A 126 -12.35 -17.62 19.72
N SER A 127 -12.47 -17.14 20.96
CA SER A 127 -11.91 -15.83 21.35
C SER A 127 -10.39 -15.78 21.22
N ILE A 128 -9.72 -16.88 21.60
CA ILE A 128 -8.26 -17.02 21.47
C ILE A 128 -7.86 -17.04 20.00
N GLN A 129 -8.54 -17.83 19.16
CA GLN A 129 -8.23 -17.89 17.72
C GLN A 129 -8.39 -16.52 17.05
N ILE A 130 -9.53 -15.84 17.25
CA ILE A 130 -9.78 -14.52 16.66
C ILE A 130 -8.77 -13.51 17.20
N GLY A 131 -8.50 -13.52 18.51
CA GLY A 131 -7.54 -12.63 19.15
C GLY A 131 -6.12 -12.81 18.62
N VAL A 132 -5.66 -14.06 18.50
CA VAL A 132 -4.35 -14.39 17.94
C VAL A 132 -4.25 -13.97 16.47
N LEU A 133 -5.28 -14.22 15.66
CA LEU A 133 -5.28 -13.82 14.24
C LEU A 133 -5.32 -12.30 14.06
N LEU A 134 -6.09 -11.59 14.89
CA LEU A 134 -6.09 -10.12 14.95
C LEU A 134 -4.69 -9.61 15.29
N ILE A 135 -4.06 -10.09 16.36
CA ILE A 135 -2.73 -9.64 16.73
C ILE A 135 -1.71 -9.98 15.64
N ALA A 136 -1.68 -11.23 15.17
CA ALA A 136 -0.72 -11.71 14.20
C ALA A 136 -0.78 -10.89 12.90
N LEU A 137 -1.97 -10.66 12.35
CA LEU A 137 -2.11 -9.88 11.12
C LEU A 137 -1.66 -8.44 11.30
N ASN A 138 -2.12 -7.79 12.37
CA ASN A 138 -1.89 -6.36 12.56
C ASN A 138 -0.46 -6.05 13.03
N VAL A 139 0.16 -6.90 13.85
CA VAL A 139 1.57 -6.73 14.24
C VAL A 139 2.52 -6.98 13.06
N MET A 140 2.19 -7.93 12.17
CA MET A 140 2.92 -8.11 10.92
C MET A 140 2.86 -6.84 10.08
N ASN A 141 1.70 -6.19 9.98
CA ASN A 141 1.60 -4.90 9.28
C ASN A 141 2.35 -3.75 9.97
N LEU A 142 2.66 -3.81 11.27
CA LEU A 142 3.52 -2.83 11.93
C LEU A 142 5.02 -3.02 11.67
N ILE A 143 5.45 -4.10 11.02
CA ILE A 143 6.86 -4.30 10.70
C ILE A 143 7.35 -3.16 9.78
N PRO A 144 8.53 -2.55 10.03
CA PRO A 144 8.99 -1.35 9.31
C PRO A 144 9.58 -1.69 7.93
N ILE A 145 8.79 -2.36 7.08
CA ILE A 145 9.17 -2.97 5.81
C ILE A 145 8.10 -2.63 4.77
N ASP A 146 8.47 -2.02 3.63
CA ASP A 146 7.53 -1.78 2.50
C ASP A 146 7.18 -3.14 1.84
N PRO A 147 5.90 -3.48 1.59
CA PRO A 147 4.71 -2.62 1.52
C PRO A 147 3.87 -2.48 2.80
N LEU A 148 4.31 -3.03 3.93
CA LEU A 148 3.55 -3.06 5.19
C LEU A 148 3.40 -1.66 5.80
N ASP A 149 2.33 -1.46 6.58
CA ASP A 149 1.96 -0.18 7.17
C ASP A 149 3.06 0.46 8.01
N GLY A 150 3.79 -0.33 8.80
CA GLY A 150 4.92 0.16 9.59
C GLY A 150 5.99 0.79 8.69
N GLY A 151 6.31 0.17 7.55
CA GLY A 151 7.22 0.73 6.57
C GLY A 151 6.68 2.03 5.96
N GLN A 152 5.39 2.08 5.66
CA GLN A 152 4.72 3.29 5.17
C GLN A 152 4.72 4.42 6.20
N LEU A 153 4.51 4.11 7.48
CA LEU A 153 4.57 5.07 8.58
C LEU A 153 5.96 5.68 8.71
N MET A 154 7.02 4.85 8.74
CA MET A 154 8.41 5.34 8.79
C MET A 154 8.71 6.25 7.61
N ARG A 155 8.27 5.86 6.40
CA ARG A 155 8.37 6.67 5.18
C ARG A 155 7.74 8.04 5.39
N ILE A 156 6.48 8.08 5.81
CA ILE A 156 5.73 9.33 5.97
C ILE A 156 6.40 10.24 7.00
N LEU A 157 6.87 9.71 8.13
CA LEU A 157 7.38 10.55 9.23
C LEU A 157 8.82 11.05 9.01
N PHE A 158 9.70 10.25 8.39
CA PHE A 158 11.15 10.51 8.41
C PHE A 158 11.80 10.67 7.03
N PHE A 159 11.20 10.17 5.96
CA PHE A 159 11.87 10.09 4.68
C PHE A 159 11.22 10.97 3.62
N ASN A 160 11.96 11.97 3.12
CA ASN A 160 11.48 12.84 2.04
C ASN A 160 11.65 12.23 0.64
N ASN A 161 12.81 11.61 0.34
CA ASN A 161 13.12 11.07 -0.99
C ASN A 161 13.57 9.61 -0.88
N TYR A 162 12.61 8.70 -0.86
CA TYR A 162 12.85 7.29 -0.54
C TYR A 162 12.83 6.37 -1.77
N GLU A 163 12.80 6.89 -3.00
CA GLU A 163 12.67 6.05 -4.20
C GLU A 163 13.80 5.04 -4.35
N LEU A 164 15.05 5.50 -4.15
CA LEU A 164 16.22 4.63 -4.14
C LEU A 164 16.15 3.61 -2.99
N THR A 165 15.79 4.06 -1.79
CA THR A 165 15.72 3.16 -0.63
C THR A 165 14.59 2.14 -0.77
N GLN A 166 13.44 2.51 -1.33
CA GLN A 166 12.35 1.59 -1.68
C GLN A 166 12.79 0.57 -2.72
N LEU A 167 13.56 1.00 -3.73
CA LEU A 167 14.10 0.11 -4.74
C LEU A 167 15.04 -0.93 -4.10
N ILE A 168 16.01 -0.47 -3.30
CA ILE A 168 16.96 -1.32 -2.59
C ILE A 168 16.22 -2.28 -1.66
N PHE A 169 15.28 -1.75 -0.86
CA PHE A 169 14.50 -2.54 0.08
C PHE A 169 13.68 -3.62 -0.63
N THR A 170 12.96 -3.26 -1.70
CA THR A 170 12.18 -4.21 -2.51
C THR A 170 13.08 -5.31 -3.07
N ALA A 171 14.28 -4.95 -3.55
CA ALA A 171 15.26 -5.91 -4.06
C ALA A 171 15.76 -6.86 -2.97
N LEU A 172 16.16 -6.33 -1.82
CA LEU A 172 16.63 -7.13 -0.68
C LEU A 172 15.54 -8.05 -0.15
N SER A 173 14.30 -7.57 0.02
CA SER A 173 13.19 -8.41 0.47
C SER A 173 12.83 -9.50 -0.52
N SER A 174 12.82 -9.20 -1.83
CA SER A 174 12.59 -10.19 -2.88
C SER A 174 13.64 -11.31 -2.82
N LEU A 175 14.93 -10.95 -2.68
CA LEU A 175 16.02 -11.92 -2.55
C LEU A 175 15.94 -12.72 -1.25
N ALA A 176 15.65 -12.06 -0.12
CA ALA A 176 15.55 -12.70 1.18
C ALA A 176 14.41 -13.72 1.20
N ILE A 177 13.22 -13.35 0.70
CA ILE A 177 12.06 -14.26 0.66
C ILE A 177 12.30 -15.43 -0.29
N ALA A 178 12.86 -15.17 -1.48
CA ALA A 178 13.22 -16.25 -2.40
C ALA A 178 14.28 -17.18 -1.80
N GLY A 179 15.28 -16.62 -1.11
CA GLY A 179 16.32 -17.36 -0.41
C GLY A 179 15.78 -18.23 0.73
N LEU A 180 14.86 -17.70 1.54
CA LEU A 180 14.14 -18.47 2.55
C LEU A 180 13.29 -19.59 1.91
N GLY A 181 12.66 -19.31 0.77
CA GLY A 181 11.93 -20.31 0.00
C GLY A 181 12.82 -21.46 -0.46
N LEU A 182 14.04 -21.17 -0.92
CA LEU A 182 15.04 -22.19 -1.25
C LEU A 182 15.50 -22.96 -0.01
N TYR A 183 15.77 -22.26 1.11
CA TYR A 183 16.23 -22.87 2.36
C TYR A 183 15.19 -23.83 2.97
N PHE A 184 13.92 -23.45 2.99
CA PHE A 184 12.82 -24.26 3.51
C PHE A 184 12.19 -25.18 2.45
N ASN A 185 12.73 -25.21 1.23
CA ASN A 185 12.17 -25.94 0.08
C ASN A 185 10.67 -25.63 -0.17
N SER A 186 10.27 -24.38 0.04
CA SER A 186 8.90 -23.90 -0.13
C SER A 186 8.76 -23.16 -1.47
N TRP A 187 8.15 -23.84 -2.44
CA TRP A 187 7.89 -23.28 -3.78
C TRP A 187 7.01 -22.01 -3.73
N ILE A 188 6.12 -21.90 -2.73
CA ILE A 188 5.27 -20.73 -2.51
C ILE A 188 6.12 -19.49 -2.22
N LEU A 189 7.08 -19.61 -1.30
CA LEU A 189 7.96 -18.49 -0.95
C LEU A 189 8.87 -18.09 -2.11
N ILE A 190 9.34 -19.06 -2.90
CA ILE A 190 10.14 -18.77 -4.10
C ILE A 190 9.31 -17.94 -5.10
N ILE A 191 8.08 -18.38 -5.41
CA ILE A 191 7.19 -17.63 -6.31
C ILE A 191 6.90 -16.24 -5.75
N LEU A 192 6.63 -16.11 -4.46
CA LEU A 192 6.35 -14.82 -3.83
C LEU A 192 7.56 -13.87 -3.92
N GLY A 193 8.77 -14.36 -3.67
CA GLY A 193 10.02 -13.61 -3.85
C GLY A 193 10.20 -13.13 -5.29
N LEU A 194 9.95 -14.00 -6.27
CA LEU A 194 10.04 -13.64 -7.70
C LEU A 194 8.97 -12.61 -8.12
N LEU A 195 7.73 -12.75 -7.65
CA LEU A 195 6.65 -11.79 -7.90
C LEU A 195 6.98 -10.38 -7.37
N LEU A 196 7.60 -10.29 -6.19
CA LEU A 196 8.12 -9.02 -5.68
C LEU A 196 9.24 -8.48 -6.57
N GLY A 197 10.12 -9.37 -7.05
CA GLY A 197 11.23 -9.04 -7.95
C GLY A 197 10.79 -8.38 -9.26
N PHE A 198 9.66 -8.82 -9.85
CA PHE A 198 9.12 -8.22 -11.06
C PHE A 198 8.78 -6.72 -10.91
N ARG A 199 8.50 -6.24 -9.70
CA ARG A 199 8.20 -4.82 -9.44
C ARG A 199 9.44 -3.91 -9.49
N ILE A 200 10.63 -4.48 -9.30
CA ILE A 200 11.91 -3.74 -9.25
C ILE A 200 12.15 -2.99 -10.55
N LYS A 201 11.88 -3.61 -11.71
CA LYS A 201 12.07 -2.98 -13.02
C LYS A 201 11.27 -1.68 -13.15
N ASN A 202 10.00 -1.71 -12.77
CA ASN A 202 9.12 -0.53 -12.86
C ASN A 202 9.52 0.55 -11.85
N LYS A 203 9.86 0.17 -10.60
CA LYS A 203 10.38 1.12 -9.59
C LYS A 203 11.70 1.75 -10.03
N HIS A 204 12.61 0.99 -10.62
CA HIS A 204 13.90 1.49 -11.11
C HIS A 204 13.72 2.49 -12.26
N LYS A 205 12.86 2.16 -13.23
CA LYS A 205 12.53 3.09 -14.32
C LYS A 205 11.96 4.40 -13.79
N LEU A 206 11.00 4.34 -12.85
CA LEU A 206 10.41 5.54 -12.26
C LEU A 206 11.46 6.40 -11.53
N TYR A 207 12.36 5.76 -10.78
CA TYR A 207 13.48 6.43 -10.13
C TYR A 207 14.38 7.17 -11.14
N LEU A 208 14.73 6.55 -12.27
CA LEU A 208 15.56 7.19 -13.29
C LEU A 208 14.87 8.40 -13.91
N ILE A 209 13.58 8.28 -14.26
CA ILE A 209 12.80 9.40 -14.81
C ILE A 209 12.76 10.57 -13.82
N ARG A 210 12.50 10.31 -12.54
CA ARG A 210 12.44 11.35 -11.50
C ARG A 210 13.80 11.94 -11.15
N LYS A 211 14.86 11.13 -11.26
CA LYS A 211 16.23 11.62 -11.17
C LYS A 211 16.53 12.59 -12.31
N GLU A 212 16.23 12.23 -13.56
CA GLU A 212 16.40 13.10 -14.72
C GLU A 212 15.59 14.40 -14.59
N MET A 213 14.32 14.31 -14.17
CA MET A 213 13.49 15.49 -13.88
C MET A 213 14.14 16.41 -12.84
N LYS A 214 14.77 15.83 -11.80
CA LYS A 214 15.47 16.61 -10.77
C LYS A 214 16.74 17.27 -11.32
N ASP A 215 17.49 16.56 -12.16
CA ASP A 215 18.72 17.06 -12.79
C ASP A 215 18.39 18.21 -13.77
N ASP A 216 17.22 18.17 -14.43
CA ASP A 216 16.67 19.22 -15.31
C ASP A 216 15.91 20.36 -14.57
N GLU A 217 15.96 20.38 -13.23
CA GLU A 217 15.25 21.34 -12.35
C GLU A 217 13.72 21.38 -12.58
N ILE A 218 13.13 20.26 -12.99
CA ILE A 218 11.70 20.10 -13.20
C ILE A 218 11.04 19.72 -11.86
N PHE A 219 10.18 20.59 -11.35
CA PHE A 219 9.38 20.31 -10.17
C PHE A 219 8.27 19.29 -10.50
N TYR A 220 8.37 18.08 -9.95
CA TYR A 220 7.42 16.99 -10.19
C TYR A 220 6.51 16.65 -8.99
N GLU A 221 6.62 17.38 -7.87
CA GLU A 221 5.72 17.26 -6.71
C GLU A 221 4.43 18.10 -6.91
N THR A 222 3.65 17.77 -7.94
CA THR A 222 2.48 18.54 -8.37
C THR A 222 1.41 17.63 -8.95
N ASN A 223 0.17 18.12 -9.06
CA ASN A 223 -0.86 17.40 -9.81
C ASN A 223 -0.72 17.68 -11.31
N TYR A 224 -1.21 16.75 -12.13
CA TYR A 224 -1.23 16.91 -13.59
C TYR A 224 -1.93 18.20 -14.02
N ASP A 225 -3.03 18.52 -13.36
CA ASP A 225 -3.88 19.67 -13.71
C ASP A 225 -3.14 21.00 -13.53
N ASP A 226 -2.22 21.06 -12.56
CA ASP A 226 -1.40 22.23 -12.22
C ASP A 226 -0.16 22.42 -13.14
N LEU A 227 0.15 21.47 -14.04
CA LEU A 227 1.29 21.58 -14.95
C LEU A 227 1.10 22.68 -16.00
N SER A 228 2.14 23.47 -16.27
CA SER A 228 2.19 24.31 -17.48
C SER A 228 2.46 23.51 -18.75
N ASN A 229 2.19 24.09 -19.93
CA ASN A 229 2.43 23.43 -21.22
C ASN A 229 3.91 23.12 -21.42
N LYS A 230 4.78 24.05 -21.00
CA LYS A 230 6.23 23.87 -21.00
C LYS A 230 6.66 22.67 -20.15
N THR A 231 6.19 22.62 -18.90
CA THR A 231 6.57 21.57 -17.95
C THR A 231 6.08 20.20 -18.44
N TYR A 232 4.83 20.13 -18.90
CA TYR A 232 4.28 18.92 -19.53
C TYR A 232 5.14 18.44 -20.71
N SER A 233 5.53 19.36 -21.61
CA SER A 233 6.31 19.01 -22.80
C SER A 233 7.68 18.44 -22.45
N LYS A 234 8.37 19.03 -21.46
CA LYS A 234 9.65 18.51 -20.95
C LYS A 234 9.49 17.11 -20.34
N ILE A 235 8.49 16.91 -19.47
CA ILE A 235 8.25 15.60 -18.85
C ILE A 235 7.90 14.55 -19.91
N LYS A 236 7.09 14.91 -20.92
CA LYS A 236 6.78 14.04 -22.07
C LYS A 236 8.05 13.57 -22.77
N GLN A 237 9.01 14.48 -23.03
CA GLN A 237 10.28 14.13 -23.69
C GLN A 237 11.09 13.11 -22.88
N ILE A 238 11.26 13.37 -21.58
CA ILE A 238 11.95 12.44 -20.66
C ILE A 238 11.26 11.07 -20.67
N ILE A 239 9.93 11.03 -20.55
CA ILE A 239 9.19 9.75 -20.55
C ILE A 239 9.39 8.96 -21.85
N ILE A 240 9.37 9.64 -23.00
CA ILE A 240 9.56 9.01 -24.32
C ILE A 240 10.96 8.41 -24.44
N GLU A 241 11.98 9.04 -23.87
CA GLU A 241 13.34 8.50 -23.83
C GLU A 241 13.42 7.19 -23.05
N PHE A 242 12.82 7.14 -21.86
CA PHE A 242 12.76 5.92 -21.04
C PHE A 242 11.68 4.92 -21.49
N THR A 243 10.87 5.25 -22.50
CA THR A 243 9.74 4.44 -22.99
C THR A 243 9.62 4.51 -24.51
N PRO A 244 10.58 3.94 -25.27
CA PRO A 244 10.63 4.09 -26.72
C PRO A 244 9.37 3.55 -27.44
N ILE A 245 8.68 2.57 -26.86
CA ILE A 245 7.41 2.04 -27.39
C ILE A 245 6.31 3.10 -27.52
N LEU A 246 6.38 4.23 -26.79
CA LEU A 246 5.44 5.34 -26.96
C LEU A 246 5.55 5.95 -28.36
N LYS A 247 6.73 5.93 -28.99
CA LYS A 247 6.91 6.39 -30.38
C LYS A 247 6.20 5.49 -31.37
N GLU A 248 6.17 4.18 -31.12
CA GLU A 248 5.43 3.23 -31.96
C GLU A 248 3.92 3.41 -31.79
N ILE A 249 3.46 3.66 -30.56
CA ILE A 249 2.05 3.91 -30.24
C ILE A 249 1.55 5.19 -30.92
N GLU A 250 2.38 6.23 -31.02
CA GLU A 250 2.09 7.47 -31.74
C GLU A 250 1.75 7.23 -33.21
N VAL A 251 2.50 6.36 -33.89
CA VAL A 251 2.30 6.07 -35.32
C VAL A 251 1.01 5.28 -35.59
N HIS A 252 0.59 4.44 -34.64
CA HIS A 252 -0.50 3.46 -34.85
C HIS A 252 -1.83 3.84 -34.20
N ASN A 253 -1.91 4.96 -33.48
CA ASN A 253 -3.14 5.39 -32.83
C ASN A 253 -3.55 6.78 -33.29
N GLU A 254 -4.85 7.05 -33.22
CA GLU A 254 -5.39 8.40 -33.36
C GLU A 254 -4.73 9.35 -32.34
N GLU A 255 -4.49 10.58 -32.78
CA GLU A 255 -3.77 11.59 -32.00
C GLU A 255 -4.39 11.81 -30.62
N GLU A 256 -5.73 11.85 -30.53
CA GLU A 256 -6.45 11.99 -29.27
C GLU A 256 -6.15 10.82 -28.31
N LYS A 257 -6.18 9.59 -28.81
CA LYS A 257 -5.91 8.39 -28.02
C LYS A 257 -4.45 8.32 -27.57
N TYR A 258 -3.52 8.67 -28.44
CA TYR A 258 -2.10 8.78 -28.09
C TYR A 258 -1.89 9.84 -27.00
N ASN A 259 -2.47 11.04 -27.16
CA ASN A 259 -2.38 12.11 -26.18
C ASN A 259 -2.93 11.69 -24.81
N GLN A 260 -4.02 10.93 -24.75
CA GLN A 260 -4.53 10.38 -23.49
C GLN A 260 -3.58 9.35 -22.87
N ILE A 261 -2.93 8.49 -23.67
CA ILE A 261 -1.95 7.51 -23.17
C ILE A 261 -0.75 8.23 -22.57
N VAL A 262 -0.19 9.22 -23.28
CA VAL A 262 0.95 10.01 -22.82
C VAL A 262 0.58 10.81 -21.57
N ALA A 263 -0.58 11.48 -21.56
CA ALA A 263 -1.06 12.23 -20.39
C ALA A 263 -1.14 11.34 -19.13
N LYS A 264 -1.60 10.09 -19.26
CA LYS A 264 -1.61 9.12 -18.16
C LYS A 264 -0.21 8.71 -17.70
N GLN A 265 0.75 8.56 -18.62
CA GLN A 265 2.13 8.29 -18.26
C GLN A 265 2.75 9.48 -17.52
N VAL A 266 2.46 10.71 -17.96
CA VAL A 266 2.90 11.93 -17.29
C VAL A 266 2.31 12.01 -15.87
N ASP A 267 1.00 11.86 -15.71
CA ASP A 267 0.35 11.80 -14.38
C ASP A 267 0.97 10.71 -13.49
N GLY A 268 1.30 9.55 -14.06
CA GLY A 268 1.89 8.43 -13.34
C GLY A 268 3.33 8.64 -12.84
N VAL A 269 4.09 9.56 -13.43
CA VAL A 269 5.46 9.87 -12.96
C VAL A 269 5.49 11.02 -11.95
N LEU A 270 4.43 11.83 -11.88
CA LEU A 270 4.30 12.90 -10.89
C LEU A 270 4.19 12.33 -9.47
N PHE A 271 4.55 13.16 -8.50
CA PHE A 271 4.35 12.87 -7.08
C PHE A 271 3.29 13.83 -6.53
N PRO A 272 2.21 13.35 -5.90
CA PRO A 272 1.20 14.23 -5.35
C PRO A 272 1.80 15.19 -4.31
N PRO A 273 1.45 16.48 -4.32
CA PRO A 273 2.01 17.44 -3.39
C PRO A 273 1.64 17.03 -1.97
N THR A 274 2.66 16.90 -1.10
CA THR A 274 2.48 16.49 0.30
C THR A 274 2.94 17.60 1.23
N THR A 275 2.03 18.09 2.05
CA THR A 275 2.32 19.06 3.11
C THR A 275 3.02 18.38 4.28
N LYS A 276 4.19 18.88 4.67
CA LYS A 276 4.98 18.38 5.81
C LYS A 276 4.58 19.11 7.08
N ASP A 277 3.35 18.87 7.51
CA ASP A 277 2.70 19.52 8.64
C ASP A 277 2.96 18.84 9.99
N ALA A 278 3.64 17.68 10.02
CA ALA A 278 3.90 16.96 11.26
C ALA A 278 5.03 17.58 12.09
N SER A 279 4.68 18.02 13.31
CA SER A 279 5.66 18.48 14.30
C SER A 279 6.53 17.33 14.84
N VAL A 280 7.69 17.66 15.41
CA VAL A 280 8.55 16.66 16.07
C VAL A 280 7.81 15.92 17.19
N PHE A 281 6.98 16.64 17.95
CA PHE A 281 6.15 16.05 19.00
C PHE A 281 5.16 15.01 18.43
N PHE A 282 4.49 15.35 17.32
CA PHE A 282 3.60 14.40 16.64
C PHE A 282 4.35 13.15 16.17
N LYS A 283 5.55 13.32 15.59
CA LYS A 283 6.38 12.18 15.17
C LYS A 283 6.73 11.27 16.34
N ILE A 284 7.13 11.84 17.47
CA ILE A 284 7.43 11.07 18.70
C ILE A 284 6.18 10.33 19.19
N PHE A 285 5.04 11.02 19.24
CA PHE A 285 3.76 10.41 19.62
C PHE A 285 3.40 9.21 18.73
N MET A 286 3.53 9.35 17.41
CA MET A 286 3.27 8.26 16.47
C MET A 286 4.23 7.08 16.66
N MET A 287 5.51 7.36 16.96
CA MET A 287 6.48 6.31 17.28
C MET A 287 6.15 5.57 18.58
N ILE A 288 5.64 6.28 19.59
CA ILE A 288 5.16 5.67 20.84
C ILE A 288 3.95 4.77 20.56
N LEU A 289 2.97 5.23 19.76
CA LEU A 289 1.83 4.40 19.38
C LEU A 289 2.26 3.14 18.62
N TRP A 290 3.18 3.30 17.67
CA TRP A 290 3.72 2.19 16.89
C TRP A 290 4.44 1.16 17.76
N ALA A 291 5.38 1.60 18.61
CA ALA A 291 6.10 0.73 19.54
C ALA A 291 5.16 0.12 20.59
N GLY A 292 4.19 0.88 21.07
CA GLY A 292 3.17 0.44 22.01
C GLY A 292 2.29 -0.67 21.42
N GLY A 293 1.88 -0.56 20.15
CA GLY A 293 1.14 -1.60 19.45
C GLY A 293 1.92 -2.91 19.35
N ILE A 294 3.21 -2.84 19.02
CA ILE A 294 4.10 -4.03 19.03
C ILE A 294 4.22 -4.60 20.44
N PHE A 295 4.47 -3.76 21.44
CA PHE A 295 4.62 -4.19 22.82
C PHE A 295 3.35 -4.88 23.35
N ILE A 296 2.17 -4.28 23.15
CA ILE A 296 0.87 -4.85 23.56
C ILE A 296 0.63 -6.19 22.87
N SER A 297 0.99 -6.31 21.58
CA SER A 297 0.87 -7.56 20.82
C SER A 297 1.68 -8.68 21.46
N PHE A 298 2.96 -8.42 21.75
CA PHE A 298 3.80 -9.40 22.42
C PHE A 298 3.29 -9.71 23.84
N TYR A 299 2.97 -8.68 24.62
CA TYR A 299 2.48 -8.85 25.99
C TYR A 299 1.23 -9.73 26.04
N ALA A 300 0.24 -9.48 25.17
CA ALA A 300 -0.98 -10.28 25.10
C ALA A 300 -0.69 -11.74 24.70
N LEU A 301 0.15 -11.97 23.69
CA LEU A 301 0.51 -13.32 23.26
C LEU A 301 1.32 -14.10 24.32
N PHE A 302 2.19 -13.43 25.09
CA PHE A 302 2.94 -14.04 26.18
C PHE A 302 2.11 -14.21 27.47
N SER A 303 0.97 -13.55 27.59
CA SER A 303 0.08 -13.68 28.75
C SER A 303 -0.75 -14.97 28.76
N ILE A 304 -0.82 -15.69 27.63
CA ILE A 304 -1.54 -16.94 27.46
C ILE A 304 -0.56 -18.10 27.23
N ASP A 305 -0.86 -19.28 27.78
CA ASP A 305 0.00 -20.45 27.57
C ASP A 305 -0.05 -20.92 26.10
N PHE A 306 1.11 -21.31 25.58
CA PHE A 306 1.25 -21.74 24.20
C PHE A 306 0.42 -23.00 23.91
N ASN A 307 0.28 -23.92 24.88
CA ASN A 307 -0.57 -25.09 24.71
C ASN A 307 -2.05 -24.70 24.61
N THR A 308 -2.48 -23.67 25.33
CA THR A 308 -3.87 -23.17 25.21
C THR A 308 -4.14 -22.62 23.82
N ILE A 309 -3.17 -21.92 23.21
CA ILE A 309 -3.27 -21.49 21.81
C ILE A 309 -3.38 -22.72 20.89
N ILE A 310 -2.48 -23.70 21.03
CA ILE A 310 -2.51 -24.91 20.19
C ILE A 310 -3.85 -25.64 20.32
N HIS A 311 -4.31 -25.86 21.56
CA HIS A 311 -5.59 -26.51 21.82
C HIS A 311 -6.76 -25.73 21.23
N ALA A 312 -6.72 -24.39 21.29
CA ALA A 312 -7.74 -23.58 20.65
C ALA A 312 -7.79 -23.85 19.14
N PHE A 313 -6.65 -23.97 18.44
CA PHE A 313 -6.64 -24.25 17.00
C PHE A 313 -6.91 -25.72 16.63
N GLN A 314 -6.68 -26.69 17.54
CA GLN A 314 -6.86 -28.12 17.28
C GLN A 314 -8.24 -28.66 17.67
N ASN A 315 -8.79 -28.21 18.80
CA ASN A 315 -10.04 -28.72 19.38
C ASN A 315 -11.20 -27.79 19.07
N ARG A 316 -11.59 -27.75 17.79
CA ARG A 316 -12.85 -27.13 17.34
C ARG A 316 -13.96 -28.17 17.28
#